data_AF-A0A2D5Z8Z9-F1
#
_entry.id   AF-A0A2D5Z8Z9-F1
#
_cell.length_a   1.000
_cell.length_b   1.000
_cell.length_c   1.000
_cell.angle_alpha   90.00
_cell.angle_beta   90.00
_cell.angle_gamma   90.00
#
_symmetry.space_group_name_H-M   'P 1'
#
loop_
_entity.id
_entity.type
_entity.pdbx_description
1 polymer ?
#
loop_
_entity_poly.entity_id
_entity_poly.type
_entity_poly.pdbx_seq_one_letter_code
_entity_poly.pdbx_strand_id
1 'polypeptide(L)'
;SGTKVSLQLFARPIAGGADESFGPVINQSASRLAAGDSKRFRQTVTVPDLAPGEYRVVGIVDVNGAIAESNENNNEFEIPGYFFVVL
;
A
#
# COMPACT_ATOMS: atom_id res chain seq x y z
N SER A 1 14.84 -9.99 17.02
CA SER A 1 13.69 -9.63 16.18
C SER A 1 14.23 -9.18 14.83
N GLY A 2 13.65 -9.63 13.73
CA GLY A 2 14.10 -9.22 12.39
C GLY A 2 13.52 -7.87 11.98
N THR A 3 14.20 -7.16 11.06
CA THR A 3 13.68 -5.92 10.46
C THR A 3 12.29 -6.17 9.89
N LYS A 4 11.35 -5.27 10.21
CA LYS A 4 9.99 -5.28 9.67
C LYS A 4 9.80 -4.06 8.78
N VAL A 5 9.10 -4.26 7.69
CA VAL A 5 8.61 -3.20 6.82
C VAL A 5 7.10 -3.08 7.01
N SER A 6 6.62 -1.85 7.09
CA SER A 6 5.19 -1.56 7.18
C SER A 6 4.57 -1.45 5.78
N LEU A 7 3.36 -1.96 5.57
CA LEU A 7 2.64 -1.86 4.30
C LEU A 7 1.21 -1.41 4.56
N GLN A 8 0.70 -0.53 3.71
CA GLN A 8 -0.71 -0.16 3.73
C GLN A 8 -1.25 -0.03 2.30
N LEU A 9 -2.50 -0.46 2.11
CA LEU A 9 -3.21 -0.35 0.85
C LEU A 9 -4.33 0.69 0.99
N PHE A 10 -4.53 1.46 -0.07
CA PHE A 10 -5.50 2.54 -0.14
C PHE A 10 -6.34 2.47 -1.41
N ALA A 11 -7.60 2.84 -1.29
CA ALA A 11 -8.45 3.27 -2.39
C ALA A 11 -8.24 4.77 -2.58
N ARG A 12 -7.67 5.16 -3.73
CA ARG A 12 -7.43 6.57 -4.07
C ARG A 12 -8.49 7.04 -5.09
N PRO A 13 -9.34 8.02 -4.74
CA PRO A 13 -10.37 8.52 -5.66
C PRO A 13 -9.74 9.16 -6.91
N ILE A 14 -10.27 8.83 -8.09
CA ILE A 14 -9.82 9.44 -9.36
C ILE A 14 -10.29 10.89 -9.50
N ALA A 15 -11.46 11.21 -8.94
CA ALA A 15 -11.99 12.57 -8.89
C ALA A 15 -11.18 13.51 -7.96
N GLY A 16 -10.17 12.99 -7.27
CA GLY A 16 -9.46 13.67 -6.19
C GLY A 16 -10.16 13.51 -4.84
N GLY A 17 -9.40 13.72 -3.77
CA GLY A 17 -9.85 13.47 -2.40
C GLY A 17 -8.75 12.82 -1.57
N ALA A 18 -9.10 12.48 -0.33
CA ALA A 18 -8.22 11.71 0.54
C ALA A 18 -8.19 10.24 0.12
N ASP A 19 -7.07 9.58 0.39
CA ASP A 19 -6.93 8.14 0.27
C ASP A 19 -7.69 7.45 1.41
N GLU A 20 -8.52 6.47 1.06
CA GLU A 20 -9.26 5.66 2.03
C GLU A 20 -8.54 4.33 2.24
N SER A 21 -8.27 3.93 3.48
CA SER A 21 -7.49 2.72 3.71
C SER A 21 -8.32 1.44 3.59
N PHE A 22 -7.77 0.44 2.91
CA PHE A 22 -8.35 -0.91 2.85
C PHE A 22 -8.23 -1.69 4.17
N GLY A 23 -7.54 -1.15 5.18
CA GLY A 23 -7.38 -1.81 6.47
C GLY A 23 -6.20 -1.28 7.29
N PRO A 24 -5.82 -1.98 8.37
CA PRO A 24 -4.69 -1.55 9.20
C PRO A 24 -3.36 -1.68 8.46
N VAL A 25 -2.33 -0.98 8.98
CA VAL A 25 -0.94 -1.18 8.58
C VAL A 25 -0.52 -2.63 8.87
N ILE A 26 0.04 -3.29 7.86
CA ILE A 26 0.53 -4.66 7.94
C ILE A 26 2.03 -4.64 8.10
N ASN A 27 2.56 -5.39 9.06
CA ASN A 27 4.00 -5.49 9.27
C ASN A 27 4.52 -6.80 8.70
N GLN A 28 5.43 -6.72 7.74
CA GLN A 28 6.05 -7.86 7.10
C GLN A 28 7.53 -7.96 7.44
N SER A 29 8.07 -9.17 7.53
CA SER A 29 9.49 -9.36 7.79
C SER A 29 10.31 -9.02 6.54
N ALA A 30 11.15 -8.00 6.65
CA ALA A 30 12.17 -7.62 5.66
C ALA A 30 13.51 -8.33 5.91
N SER A 31 13.55 -9.30 6.83
CA SER A 31 14.79 -10.00 7.18
C SER A 31 15.42 -10.70 5.98
N ARG A 32 16.73 -10.56 5.82
CA ARG A 32 17.53 -11.15 4.73
C ARG A 32 17.15 -10.67 3.33
N LEU A 33 16.71 -9.42 3.19
CA LEU A 33 16.63 -8.77 1.88
C LEU A 33 18.01 -8.17 1.59
N ALA A 34 18.82 -8.79 0.73
CA ALA A 34 20.09 -8.21 0.30
C ALA A 34 19.87 -7.14 -0.78
N ALA A 35 20.90 -6.36 -1.09
CA ALA A 35 20.83 -5.38 -2.18
C ALA A 35 20.54 -6.10 -3.51
N GLY A 36 19.49 -5.66 -4.21
CA GLY A 36 19.02 -6.26 -5.46
C GLY A 36 18.03 -7.43 -5.29
N ASP A 37 17.79 -7.91 -4.07
CA ASP A 37 16.76 -8.91 -3.80
C ASP A 37 15.36 -8.28 -3.80
N SER A 38 14.35 -9.13 -3.97
CA SER A 38 12.95 -8.76 -3.77
C SER A 38 12.25 -9.76 -2.87
N LYS A 39 11.22 -9.28 -2.16
CA LYS A 39 10.28 -10.12 -1.41
C LYS A 39 8.88 -9.87 -1.95
N ARG A 40 8.12 -10.96 -2.10
CA ARG A 40 6.71 -10.88 -2.49
C ARG A 40 5.84 -11.04 -1.25
N PHE A 41 4.92 -10.11 -1.08
CA PHE A 41 3.87 -10.17 -0.08
C PHE A 41 2.52 -10.39 -0.78
N ARG A 42 1.61 -11.09 -0.11
CA ARG A 42 0.22 -11.24 -0.53
C ARG A 42 -0.66 -10.85 0.63
N GLN A 43 -1.61 -9.97 0.37
CA GLN A 43 -2.59 -9.52 1.32
C GLN A 43 -3.97 -9.61 0.69
N THR A 44 -4.91 -10.18 1.41
CA THR A 44 -6.34 -10.05 1.10
C THR A 44 -6.88 -8.87 1.89
N VAL A 45 -7.62 -8.00 1.20
CA VAL A 45 -8.30 -6.86 1.82
C VAL A 45 -9.78 -6.91 1.53
N THR A 46 -10.57 -6.25 2.37
CA THR A 46 -11.98 -5.99 2.12
C THR A 46 -12.11 -4.53 1.68
N VAL A 47 -12.93 -4.27 0.68
CA VAL A 47 -13.24 -2.89 0.29
C VAL A 47 -13.97 -2.22 1.47
N PRO A 48 -13.48 -1.08 1.98
CA PRO A 48 -14.16 -0.36 3.06
C PRO A 48 -15.47 0.26 2.54
N ASP A 49 -16.25 0.86 3.43
CA ASP A 49 -17.40 1.66 3.01
C ASP A 49 -16.89 2.92 2.29
N LEU A 50 -17.02 2.92 0.96
CA LEU A 50 -16.53 3.99 0.08
C LEU A 50 -17.71 4.73 -0.51
N ALA A 51 -17.55 6.04 -0.69
CA ALA A 51 -18.51 6.80 -1.46
C ALA A 51 -18.58 6.29 -2.92
N PRO A 52 -19.72 6.43 -3.60
CA PRO A 52 -19.81 6.10 -5.02
C PRO A 52 -18.80 6.90 -5.84
N GLY A 53 -18.09 6.23 -6.75
CA GLY A 53 -17.03 6.84 -7.55
C GLY A 53 -16.07 5.83 -8.18
N GLU A 54 -15.09 6.34 -8.91
CA GLU A 54 -14.01 5.56 -9.50
C GLU A 54 -12.73 5.70 -8.66
N TYR A 55 -12.08 4.56 -8.41
CA TYR A 55 -10.91 4.46 -7.55
C TYR A 55 -9.81 3.66 -8.21
N ARG A 56 -8.56 4.01 -7.91
CA ARG A 56 -7.38 3.15 -8.12
C ARG A 56 -6.92 2.56 -6.80
N VAL A 57 -6.24 1.41 -6.86
CA VAL A 57 -5.61 0.80 -5.68
C VAL A 57 -4.15 1.22 -5.63
N VAL A 58 -3.76 1.81 -4.50
CA VAL A 58 -2.40 2.25 -4.22
C VAL A 58 -1.86 1.48 -3.04
N GLY A 59 -0.58 1.07 -3.10
CA GLY A 59 0.13 0.50 -1.97
C GLY A 59 1.36 1.31 -1.62
N ILE A 60 1.58 1.50 -0.33
CA ILE A 60 2.76 2.19 0.20
C ILE A 60 3.53 1.19 1.07
N VAL A 61 4.81 1.00 0.74
CA VAL A 61 5.75 0.26 1.59
C VAL A 61 6.48 1.23 2.52
N ASP A 62 6.92 0.70 3.65
CA ASP A 62 7.44 1.44 4.78
C ASP A 62 6.69 2.73 5.14
N VAL A 63 5.36 2.67 5.19
CA VAL A 63 4.50 3.84 5.47
C VAL A 63 4.84 4.56 6.79
N ASN A 64 5.49 3.88 7.74
CA ASN A 64 5.94 4.47 8.99
C ASN A 64 7.38 5.02 8.97
N GLY A 65 8.10 4.90 7.85
CA GLY A 65 9.49 5.36 7.69
C GLY A 65 10.47 4.67 8.67
N ALA A 66 10.28 3.39 8.92
CA ALA A 66 11.09 2.63 9.89
C ALA A 66 12.44 2.17 9.32
N ILE A 67 12.59 2.13 7.99
CA ILE A 67 13.77 1.67 7.26
C ILE A 67 14.22 2.85 6.38
N ALA A 68 15.36 3.46 6.73
CA ALA A 68 15.92 4.50 5.89
C ALA A 68 16.44 3.93 4.56
N GLU A 69 15.91 4.43 3.46
CA GLU A 69 16.29 4.07 2.09
C GLU A 69 16.98 5.25 1.39
N SER A 70 17.61 4.98 0.25
CA SER A 70 18.28 6.06 -0.52
C SER A 70 17.29 7.01 -1.19
N ASN A 71 16.02 6.61 -1.30
CA ASN A 71 14.97 7.40 -1.92
C ASN A 71 13.59 7.03 -1.33
N GLU A 72 13.12 7.77 -0.34
CA GLU A 72 11.80 7.54 0.28
C GLU A 72 10.61 7.82 -0.66
N ASN A 73 10.84 8.44 -1.82
CA ASN A 73 9.77 8.83 -2.75
C ASN A 73 9.36 7.72 -3.71
N ASN A 74 10.02 6.55 -3.69
CA ASN A 74 9.69 5.43 -4.59
C ASN A 74 8.98 4.26 -3.87
N ASN A 75 8.45 4.51 -2.68
CA ASN A 75 7.77 3.52 -1.85
C ASN A 75 6.28 3.35 -2.16
N GLU A 76 5.75 4.13 -3.09
CA GLU A 76 4.37 4.01 -3.57
C GLU A 76 4.34 3.22 -4.89
N PHE A 77 3.39 2.29 -5.01
CA PHE A 77 3.02 1.65 -6.27
C PHE A 77 1.51 1.73 -6.50
N GLU A 78 1.12 1.79 -7.77
CA GLU A 78 -0.27 1.72 -8.21
C GLU A 78 -0.54 0.36 -8.87
N ILE A 79 -1.65 -0.29 -8.51
CA ILE A 79 -2.11 -1.49 -9.19
C ILE A 79 -2.83 -1.07 -10.47
N PRO A 80 -2.42 -1.55 -11.65
CA PRO A 80 -3.07 -1.18 -12.90
C PRO A 80 -4.57 -1.47 -12.91
N GLY A 81 -5.35 -0.48 -13.32
CA GLY A 81 -6.80 -0.57 -13.47
C GLY A 81 -7.56 0.25 -12.43
N TYR A 82 -8.88 0.30 -12.62
CA TYR A 82 -9.80 1.03 -11.77
C TYR A 82 -10.94 0.12 -11.33
N PHE A 83 -11.55 0.46 -10.20
CA PHE A 83 -12.81 -0.14 -9.79
C PHE A 83 -13.84 0.96 -9.50
N PHE A 84 -15.10 0.61 -9.68
CA PHE A 84 -16.23 1.50 -9.47
C PHE A 84 -16.98 1.09 -8.20
N VAL A 85 -17.29 2.07 -7.37
CA VAL A 85 -18.24 1.93 -6.28
C VAL A 85 -19.54 2.57 -6.72
N VAL A 86 -20.63 1.83 -6.58
CA VAL A 86 -21.98 2.23 -6.95
C VAL A 86 -22.90 2.11 -5.73
N LEU A 87 -23.97 2.89 -5.69
CA LEU A 87 -25.00 2.86 -4.63
C LEU A 87 -25.81 1.56 -4.66
#